data_AF-A0A673FK86-F1
#
_entry.id   AF-A0A673FK86-F1
#
_cell.length_a   1.000
_cell.length_b   1.000
_cell.length_c   1.000
_cell.angle_alpha   90.00
_cell.angle_beta   90.00
_cell.angle_gamma   90.00
#
_symmetry.space_group_name_H-M   'P 1'
#
loop_
_entity.id
_entity.type
_entity.pdbx_description
1 polymer ?
#
loop_
_entity_poly.entity_id
_entity_poly.type
_entity_poly.pdbx_seq_one_letter_code
_entity_poly.pdbx_strand_id
1 'polypeptide(L)'
;LHLKAVTLSAGTIQYKVRFSMSTYVSSAPQNNGQPVCLGISNSNLYIACTHDPLNTIKAGDPNGNDSLLFFKKETGTAYNTFESVKYPGWFITTAFDDWKRVEMYQVPTDRTFIIWIYSNMFTNL
;
A
#
# COMPACT_ATOMS: atom_id res chain seq x y z
N LEU A 1 -9.59 -11.16 5.77
CA LEU A 1 -8.23 -10.83 6.27
C LEU A 1 -8.12 -9.31 6.29
N HIS A 2 -7.52 -8.71 7.33
CA HIS A 2 -7.21 -7.29 7.33
C HIS A 2 -5.80 -7.05 7.88
N LEU A 3 -5.09 -6.06 7.36
CA LEU A 3 -3.80 -5.65 7.89
C LEU A 3 -4.00 -4.68 9.06
N LYS A 4 -3.09 -4.76 10.03
CA LYS A 4 -3.01 -3.82 11.16
C LYS A 4 -1.61 -3.25 11.25
N ALA A 5 -1.51 -1.97 11.53
CA ALA A 5 -0.25 -1.31 11.83
C ALA A 5 0.04 -1.44 13.33
N VAL A 6 1.27 -1.79 13.68
CA VAL A 6 1.72 -1.92 15.06
C VAL A 6 3.23 -1.72 15.16
N THR A 7 3.67 -1.12 16.25
CA THR A 7 5.09 -1.10 16.63
C THR A 7 5.56 -2.48 17.06
N LEU A 8 6.46 -3.08 16.27
CA LEU A 8 6.95 -4.43 16.56
C LEU A 8 8.07 -4.41 17.62
N SER A 9 7.95 -5.28 18.61
CA SER A 9 9.00 -5.63 19.57
C SER A 9 9.46 -7.08 19.37
N ALA A 10 10.48 -7.52 20.11
CA ALA A 10 11.00 -8.89 20.02
C ALA A 10 9.90 -9.95 20.22
N GLY A 11 8.91 -9.70 21.09
CA GLY A 11 7.80 -10.61 21.35
C GLY A 11 6.71 -10.63 20.27
N THR A 12 6.68 -9.65 19.36
CA THR A 12 5.63 -9.51 18.34
C THR A 12 6.14 -9.61 16.90
N ILE A 13 7.45 -9.85 16.71
CA ILE A 13 8.09 -9.88 15.39
C ILE A 13 7.47 -10.90 14.43
N GLN A 14 6.90 -11.99 14.98
CA GLN A 14 6.17 -13.02 14.24
C GLN A 14 4.93 -12.52 13.50
N TYR A 15 4.38 -11.37 13.88
CA TYR A 15 3.24 -10.74 13.20
C TYR A 15 3.65 -9.84 12.03
N LYS A 16 4.97 -9.70 11.76
CA LYS A 16 5.47 -8.91 10.63
C LYS A 16 5.01 -9.54 9.31
N VAL A 17 4.16 -8.83 8.59
CA VAL A 17 3.79 -9.20 7.22
C VAL A 17 4.91 -8.81 6.27
N ARG A 18 5.26 -9.72 5.36
CA ARG A 18 6.20 -9.46 4.26
C ARG A 18 5.41 -9.25 2.97
N PHE A 19 5.82 -8.26 2.20
CA PHE A 19 5.25 -7.97 0.89
C PHE A 19 6.26 -8.26 -0.20
N SER A 20 5.77 -8.85 -1.29
CA SER A 20 6.46 -8.93 -2.57
C SER A 20 5.94 -7.81 -3.46
N MET A 21 6.83 -6.94 -3.90
CA MET A 21 6.50 -5.83 -4.80
C MET A 21 6.87 -6.22 -6.23
N SER A 22 5.95 -6.02 -7.17
CA SER A 22 6.21 -6.28 -8.59
C SER A 22 5.78 -5.09 -9.43
N THR A 23 6.57 -4.74 -10.44
CA THR A 23 6.27 -3.64 -11.36
C THR A 23 5.24 -4.08 -12.39
N TYR A 24 4.35 -3.16 -12.75
CA TYR A 24 3.32 -3.38 -13.77
C TYR A 24 3.61 -2.55 -15.03
N VAL A 25 4.21 -3.18 -16.03
CA VAL A 25 4.54 -2.49 -17.29
C VAL A 25 3.26 -2.26 -18.09
N SER A 26 2.88 -1.00 -18.26
CA SER A 26 1.80 -0.58 -19.17
C SER A 26 2.40 0.17 -20.36
N SER A 27 1.80 0.00 -21.53
CA SER A 27 2.17 0.68 -22.77
C SER A 27 1.76 2.15 -22.82
N ALA A 28 0.98 2.63 -21.84
CA ALA A 28 0.55 4.02 -21.74
C ALA A 28 1.64 4.93 -21.13
N PRO A 29 1.74 6.21 -21.55
CA PRO A 29 2.67 7.17 -20.95
C PRO A 29 2.47 7.31 -19.44
N GLN A 30 3.50 6.98 -18.66
CA GLN A 30 3.47 6.96 -17.19
C GLN A 30 3.82 8.35 -16.63
N ASN A 31 2.90 9.31 -16.70
CA ASN A 31 3.14 10.66 -16.14
C ASN A 31 3.35 10.65 -14.61
N ASN A 32 2.87 9.61 -13.92
CA ASN A 32 2.90 9.49 -12.45
C ASN A 32 3.92 8.45 -11.93
N GLY A 33 4.80 7.94 -12.80
CA GLY A 33 5.80 6.91 -12.48
C GLY A 33 5.30 5.48 -12.70
N GLN A 34 6.17 4.51 -12.44
CA GLN A 34 5.92 3.08 -12.69
C GLN A 34 4.99 2.47 -11.63
N PRO A 35 3.79 1.94 -11.99
CA PRO A 35 2.90 1.31 -11.04
C PRO A 35 3.48 0.00 -10.53
N VAL A 36 3.13 -0.32 -9.29
CA VAL A 36 3.49 -1.57 -8.61
C VAL A 36 2.26 -2.26 -8.05
N CYS A 37 2.32 -3.58 -7.93
CA CYS A 37 1.40 -4.38 -7.12
C CYS A 37 2.09 -4.89 -5.87
N LEU A 38 1.32 -5.07 -4.79
CA LEU A 38 1.81 -5.53 -3.49
C LEU A 38 1.15 -6.87 -3.15
N GLY A 39 1.90 -7.96 -3.32
CA GLY A 39 1.48 -9.31 -2.92
C GLY A 39 1.90 -9.62 -1.48
N ILE A 40 1.07 -10.33 -0.72
CA ILE A 40 1.43 -10.84 0.61
C ILE A 40 2.25 -12.11 0.42
N SER A 41 3.51 -12.09 0.86
CA SER A 41 4.44 -13.22 0.68
C SER A 41 3.88 -14.51 1.30
N ASN A 42 4.16 -15.64 0.65
CA ASN A 42 3.65 -16.97 1.03
C ASN A 42 2.11 -17.10 0.98
N SER A 43 1.46 -16.28 0.14
CA SER A 43 0.03 -16.38 -0.14
C SER A 43 -0.27 -16.04 -1.60
N ASN A 44 -1.50 -16.24 -2.03
CA ASN A 44 -2.00 -15.76 -3.33
C ASN A 44 -2.82 -14.46 -3.19
N LEU A 45 -2.60 -13.70 -2.12
CA LEU A 45 -3.33 -12.48 -1.80
C LEU A 45 -2.55 -11.23 -2.20
N TYR A 46 -3.27 -10.24 -2.73
CA TYR A 46 -2.74 -8.95 -3.15
C TYR A 46 -3.52 -7.83 -2.49
N ILE A 47 -2.83 -6.72 -2.23
CA ILE A 47 -3.45 -5.49 -1.73
C ILE A 47 -4.23 -4.83 -2.85
N ALA A 48 -5.49 -4.51 -2.57
CA ALA A 48 -6.41 -3.95 -3.53
C ALA A 48 -7.16 -2.74 -2.95
N CYS A 49 -7.24 -1.68 -3.74
CA CYS A 49 -8.15 -0.57 -3.52
C CYS A 49 -9.48 -0.85 -4.23
N THR A 50 -10.47 -1.34 -3.49
CA THR A 50 -11.77 -1.77 -4.04
C THR A 50 -12.94 -0.84 -3.68
N HIS A 51 -12.61 0.38 -3.23
CA HIS A 51 -13.46 1.29 -2.42
C HIS A 51 -13.37 0.93 -0.93
N ASP A 52 -13.16 1.96 -0.10
CA ASP A 52 -12.85 1.86 1.33
C ASP A 52 -13.73 0.81 2.04
N PRO A 53 -13.13 -0.14 2.79
CA PRO A 53 -11.73 -0.18 3.23
C PRO A 53 -10.74 -0.84 2.26
N LEU A 54 -9.43 -0.63 2.51
CA LEU A 54 -8.35 -1.43 1.90
C LEU A 54 -8.63 -2.93 2.08
N ASN A 55 -8.52 -3.68 0.98
CA ASN A 55 -8.90 -5.09 0.93
C ASN A 55 -7.78 -5.97 0.37
N THR A 56 -7.92 -7.28 0.55
CA THR A 56 -7.03 -8.30 -0.03
C THR A 56 -7.80 -9.16 -1.00
N ILE A 57 -7.39 -9.22 -2.27
CA ILE A 57 -8.01 -10.07 -3.29
C ILE A 57 -7.06 -11.20 -3.71
N LYS A 58 -7.62 -12.28 -4.26
CA LYS A 58 -6.82 -13.40 -4.79
C LYS A 58 -6.35 -13.10 -6.21
N ALA A 59 -5.20 -13.66 -6.59
CA ALA A 59 -4.78 -13.67 -8.00
C ALA A 59 -5.88 -14.26 -8.91
N GLY A 60 -6.12 -13.62 -10.06
CA GLY A 60 -7.10 -14.07 -11.06
C GLY A 60 -8.53 -13.58 -10.84
N ASP A 61 -8.75 -12.58 -9.97
CA ASP A 61 -10.04 -11.89 -9.87
C ASP A 61 -10.35 -11.13 -11.18
N PRO A 62 -11.50 -11.38 -11.83
CA PRO A 62 -11.87 -10.74 -13.10
C PRO A 62 -12.15 -9.23 -12.98
N ASN A 63 -12.32 -8.69 -11.77
CA ASN A 63 -12.61 -7.27 -11.56
C ASN A 63 -11.35 -6.40 -11.53
N GLY A 64 -10.87 -6.02 -12.71
CA GLY A 64 -10.03 -4.85 -12.94
C GLY A 64 -8.69 -4.82 -12.18
N ASN A 65 -7.62 -5.22 -12.88
CA ASN A 65 -6.24 -5.18 -12.40
C ASN A 65 -5.83 -3.83 -11.80
N ASP A 66 -6.43 -2.71 -12.23
CA ASP A 66 -6.09 -1.36 -11.75
C ASP A 66 -6.33 -1.17 -10.24
N SER A 67 -7.23 -1.96 -9.63
CA SER A 67 -7.43 -1.94 -8.18
C SER A 67 -6.22 -2.46 -7.40
N LEU A 68 -5.36 -3.26 -8.03
CA LEU A 68 -4.13 -3.81 -7.48
C LEU A 68 -2.92 -2.89 -7.65
N LEU A 69 -3.06 -1.83 -8.44
CA LEU A 69 -1.96 -1.01 -8.87
C LEU A 69 -1.86 0.26 -8.02
N PHE A 70 -0.64 0.55 -7.60
CA PHE A 70 -0.29 1.75 -6.85
C PHE A 70 0.90 2.45 -7.49
N PHE A 71 0.84 3.78 -7.57
CA PHE A 71 2.03 4.59 -7.82
C PHE A 71 2.84 4.67 -6.52
N LYS A 72 4.07 4.15 -6.56
CA LYS A 72 5.04 4.30 -5.48
C LYS A 72 5.82 5.58 -5.69
N LYS A 73 5.85 6.46 -4.68
CA LYS A 73 6.78 7.60 -4.65
C LYS A 73 7.68 7.45 -3.43
N GLU A 74 8.98 7.59 -3.68
CA GLU A 74 10.02 7.66 -2.65
C GLU A 74 10.35 9.12 -2.38
N THR A 75 10.35 9.53 -1.11
CA THR A 75 10.93 10.82 -0.71
C THR A 75 12.26 10.58 -0.01
N GLY A 76 13.15 11.58 -0.04
CA GLY A 76 14.55 11.49 0.47
C GLY A 76 14.72 11.17 1.96
N THR A 77 13.65 10.83 2.68
CA THR A 77 13.58 10.52 4.11
C THR A 77 13.09 9.08 4.40
N ALA A 78 13.24 8.15 3.44
CA ALA A 78 12.82 6.75 3.53
C ALA A 78 11.30 6.52 3.67
N TYR A 79 10.50 7.53 3.33
CA TYR A 79 9.06 7.39 3.25
C TYR A 79 8.65 6.94 1.86
N ASN A 80 7.77 5.94 1.83
CA ASN A 80 7.13 5.46 0.62
C ASN A 80 5.66 5.83 0.69
N THR A 81 5.14 6.52 -0.31
CA THR A 81 3.69 6.68 -0.49
C THR A 81 3.21 5.74 -1.57
N PHE A 82 2.05 5.11 -1.35
CA PHE A 82 1.39 4.26 -2.32
C PHE A 82 0.03 4.85 -2.64
N GLU A 83 -0.07 5.51 -3.80
CA GLU A 83 -1.29 6.13 -4.31
C GLU A 83 -2.03 5.15 -5.22
N SER A 84 -3.36 5.00 -5.08
CA SER A 84 -4.13 4.12 -5.96
C SER A 84 -4.14 4.63 -7.40
N VAL A 85 -3.88 3.73 -8.36
CA VAL A 85 -4.06 4.03 -9.79
C VAL A 85 -5.54 4.19 -10.13
N LYS A 86 -6.40 3.30 -9.60
CA LYS A 86 -7.84 3.32 -9.84
C LYS A 86 -8.55 4.53 -9.21
N TYR A 87 -8.06 5.00 -8.06
CA TYR A 87 -8.63 6.12 -7.33
C TYR A 87 -7.55 7.18 -6.99
N PRO A 88 -7.22 8.07 -7.94
CA PRO A 88 -6.23 9.13 -7.72
C PRO A 88 -6.51 9.97 -6.45
N GLY A 89 -5.46 10.35 -5.73
CA GLY A 89 -5.55 11.07 -4.45
C GLY A 89 -5.84 10.19 -3.23
N TRP A 90 -6.05 8.88 -3.40
CA TRP A 90 -6.20 7.93 -2.30
C TRP A 90 -4.89 7.20 -2.00
N PHE A 91 -4.47 7.23 -0.74
CA PHE A 91 -3.20 6.68 -0.29
C PHE A 91 -3.39 5.60 0.77
N ILE A 92 -2.51 4.59 0.79
CA ILE A 92 -2.40 3.66 1.92
C ILE A 92 -1.94 4.46 3.15
N THR A 93 -2.64 4.32 4.27
CA THR A 93 -2.34 5.02 5.51
C THR A 93 -2.44 4.12 6.73
N THR A 94 -1.78 4.55 7.80
CA THR A 94 -1.81 3.91 9.12
C THR A 94 -2.19 4.93 10.17
N ALA A 95 -2.99 4.53 11.16
CA ALA A 95 -3.25 5.38 12.31
C ALA A 95 -2.02 5.51 13.21
N PHE A 96 -2.00 6.52 14.08
CA PHE A 96 -0.96 6.70 15.09
C PHE A 96 -1.01 5.60 16.16
N ASP A 97 -2.22 5.15 16.53
CA ASP A 97 -2.39 4.09 17.51
C ASP A 97 -2.03 2.71 16.95
N ASP A 98 -1.42 1.89 17.79
CA ASP A 98 -1.12 0.49 17.48
C ASP A 98 -2.40 -0.35 17.29
N TRP A 99 -2.26 -1.42 16.52
CA TRP A 99 -3.28 -2.41 16.21
C TRP A 99 -4.52 -1.88 15.48
N LYS A 100 -4.45 -0.65 14.96
CA LYS A 100 -5.46 -0.11 14.05
C LYS A 100 -5.30 -0.69 12.66
N ARG A 101 -6.42 -0.77 11.95
CA ARG A 101 -6.47 -1.27 10.58
C ARG A 101 -5.66 -0.37 9.65
N VAL A 102 -5.01 -0.97 8.67
CA VAL A 102 -4.44 -0.23 7.53
C VAL A 102 -5.58 0.14 6.59
N GLU A 103 -5.71 1.42 6.28
CA GLU A 103 -6.85 1.98 5.53
C GLU A 103 -6.37 2.80 4.32
N MET A 104 -7.30 3.17 3.45
CA MET A 104 -7.03 4.17 2.43
C MET A 104 -7.54 5.52 2.93
N TYR A 105 -6.83 6.60 2.61
CA TYR A 105 -7.30 7.95 2.93
C TYR A 105 -7.18 8.83 1.70
N GLN A 106 -8.25 9.59 1.42
CA GLN A 106 -8.23 10.60 0.36
C GLN A 106 -7.61 11.87 0.89
N VAL A 107 -6.46 12.27 0.34
CA VAL A 107 -5.87 13.57 0.66
C VAL A 107 -6.59 14.64 -0.18
N PRO A 108 -7.25 15.63 0.44
CA PRO A 108 -7.86 16.73 -0.30
C PRO A 108 -6.80 17.50 -1.08
N THR A 109 -7.09 17.82 -2.34
CA THR A 109 -6.17 18.49 -3.28
C THR A 109 -5.64 19.84 -2.77
N ASP A 110 -6.31 20.47 -1.79
CA ASP A 110 -5.99 21.81 -1.27
C ASP A 110 -5.14 21.82 0.01
N ARG A 111 -4.78 20.65 0.59
CA ARG A 111 -3.95 20.61 1.81
C ARG A 111 -2.96 19.45 1.78
N THR A 112 -1.71 19.75 1.45
CA THR A 112 -0.58 18.83 1.47
C THR A 112 -0.17 18.47 2.89
N PHE A 113 -0.98 17.69 3.60
CA PHE A 113 -0.52 16.92 4.76
C PHE A 113 -0.44 15.45 4.34
N ILE A 114 0.67 15.11 3.69
CA ILE A 114 1.04 13.71 3.45
C ILE A 114 1.29 13.11 4.83
N ILE A 115 0.46 12.16 5.26
CA ILE A 115 0.73 11.34 6.44
C ILE A 115 1.94 10.49 6.07
N TRP A 116 3.11 10.87 6.57
CA TRP A 116 4.32 10.08 6.46
C TRP A 116 4.11 8.76 7.19
N ILE A 117 4.09 7.65 6.46
CA ILE A 117 4.12 6.32 7.08
C ILE A 117 5.49 6.15 7.71
N TYR A 118 5.60 6.22 9.04
CA TYR A 118 6.86 5.93 9.73
C TYR A 118 7.33 4.53 9.36
N SER A 119 8.44 4.46 8.60
CA SER A 119 9.02 3.21 8.14
C SER A 119 9.78 2.53 9.27
N ASN A 120 9.10 1.65 9.99
CA ASN A 120 9.71 0.43 10.53
C ASN A 120 9.16 -0.85 9.88
N MET A 121 8.21 -0.74 8.94
CA MET A 121 7.56 -1.90 8.31
C MET A 121 8.07 -2.27 6.91
N PHE A 122 8.85 -1.41 6.24
CA PHE A 122 9.44 -1.71 4.93
C PHE A 122 10.96 -1.51 4.95
N THR A 123 11.65 -2.27 5.80
CA THR A 123 13.09 -2.47 5.60
C THR A 123 13.27 -3.38 4.39
N ASN A 124 13.79 -2.83 3.29
CA ASN A 124 14.39 -3.61 2.21
C ASN A 124 15.38 -4.61 2.81
N LEU A 125 15.31 -5.86 2.35
CA LEU A 125 16.50 -6.72 2.25
C LEU A 125 17.18 -6.38 0.93
#